data_AF-A0A817G9C9-F1
#
_entry.id   AF-A0A817G9C9-F1
#
_cell.length_a   1.000
_cell.length_b   1.000
_cell.length_c   1.000
_cell.angle_alpha   90.00
_cell.angle_beta   90.00
_cell.angle_gamma   90.00
#
_symmetry.space_group_name_H-M   'P 1'
#
loop_
_entity.id
_entity.type
_entity.pdbx_description
1 polymer ?
#
loop_
_entity_poly.entity_id
_entity_poly.type
_entity_poly.pdbx_seq_one_letter_code
_entity_poly.pdbx_strand_id
1 'polypeptide(L)'
;MPKGGEIINVGSIQVYDPSAEILDYATTKAAIVGFTKDLARKLLEKGIHVNCVAPESVWTPLVVASFSKEKNSQFGSNYLIKRPAQPRELAPAFVFLACGVDSSYVSGKLLAADCFSIKFSFGFELHTKFIFFLYYRRGIDIANIDCVILYDLPKNIRTYAHRIGRTARAGKHGRSITIVEKERLTMFRATIKTYRRNKLKHMNITKEDFSYMLNDYQKALEIFSSKEQKKKLKKNK
;
A
#
# COMPACT_ATOMS: atom_id res chain seq x y z
N MET A 1 -26.07 0.88 -22.09
CA MET A 1 -24.91 0.00 -21.84
C MET A 1 -25.41 -1.43 -21.68
N PRO A 2 -24.78 -2.43 -22.33
CA PRO A 2 -25.10 -3.83 -22.15
C PRO A 2 -24.66 -4.35 -20.77
N LYS A 3 -25.19 -5.50 -20.36
CA LYS A 3 -24.78 -6.24 -19.16
C LYS A 3 -23.29 -6.60 -19.23
N GLY A 4 -22.58 -6.53 -18.11
CA GLY A 4 -21.12 -6.72 -18.03
C GLY A 4 -20.32 -5.47 -18.38
N GLY A 5 -20.99 -4.31 -18.52
CA GLY A 5 -20.32 -3.06 -18.77
C GLY A 5 -19.58 -2.52 -17.54
N GLU A 6 -18.46 -1.85 -17.77
CA GLU A 6 -17.62 -1.27 -16.72
C GLU A 6 -17.55 0.25 -16.89
N ILE A 7 -17.81 0.99 -15.81
CA ILE A 7 -17.66 2.45 -15.75
C ILE A 7 -16.54 2.79 -14.77
N ILE A 8 -15.55 3.56 -15.21
CA ILE A 8 -14.43 3.98 -14.38
C ILE A 8 -14.36 5.50 -14.38
N ASN A 9 -14.62 6.09 -13.22
CA ASN A 9 -14.45 7.52 -13.00
C ASN A 9 -13.01 7.84 -12.55
N VAL A 10 -12.56 9.08 -12.78
CA VAL A 10 -11.25 9.56 -12.33
C VAL A 10 -11.43 10.58 -11.20
N GLY A 11 -11.17 10.13 -9.98
CA GLY A 11 -11.15 10.91 -8.75
C GLY A 11 -9.80 11.62 -8.54
N SER A 12 -9.39 11.72 -7.28
CA SER A 12 -8.12 12.31 -6.87
C SER A 12 -7.80 11.90 -5.43
N ILE A 13 -6.51 11.87 -5.07
CA ILE A 13 -6.08 11.74 -3.67
C ILE A 13 -6.63 12.85 -2.76
N GLN A 14 -7.01 13.99 -3.33
CA GLN A 14 -7.54 15.16 -2.59
C GLN A 14 -8.82 14.83 -1.82
N VAL A 15 -9.45 13.68 -2.08
CA VAL A 15 -10.57 13.17 -1.26
C VAL A 15 -10.10 12.63 0.10
N TYR A 16 -8.84 12.21 0.21
CA TYR A 16 -8.22 11.67 1.41
C TYR A 16 -7.31 12.68 2.12
N ASP A 17 -6.47 13.41 1.37
CA ASP A 17 -5.59 14.48 1.90
C ASP A 17 -5.86 15.80 1.13
N PRO A 18 -6.96 16.51 1.45
CA PRO A 18 -7.30 17.76 0.79
C PRO A 18 -6.30 18.86 1.15
N SER A 19 -5.88 19.62 0.15
CA SER A 19 -5.04 20.80 0.31
C SER A 19 -5.88 22.07 0.29
N ALA A 20 -5.58 23.00 1.20
CA ALA A 20 -6.34 24.23 1.37
C ALA A 20 -6.34 25.13 0.12
N GLU A 21 -5.31 25.00 -0.72
CA GLU A 21 -5.12 25.81 -1.93
C GLU A 21 -6.10 25.46 -3.07
N ILE A 22 -6.74 24.28 -3.04
CA ILE A 22 -7.58 23.75 -4.13
C ILE A 22 -8.88 23.12 -3.59
N LEU A 23 -9.56 23.86 -2.70
CA LEU A 23 -10.81 23.42 -2.05
C LEU A 23 -11.91 23.05 -3.04
N ASP A 24 -12.10 23.87 -4.07
CA ASP A 24 -13.08 23.68 -5.15
C ASP A 24 -12.81 22.37 -5.90
N TYR A 25 -11.57 22.14 -6.33
CA TYR A 25 -11.14 20.91 -6.97
C TYR A 25 -11.34 19.70 -6.05
N ALA A 26 -10.90 19.78 -4.79
CA ALA A 26 -11.09 18.70 -3.82
C ALA A 26 -12.58 18.36 -3.63
N THR A 27 -13.44 19.37 -3.58
CA THR A 27 -14.90 19.22 -3.48
C THR A 27 -15.47 18.51 -4.71
N THR A 28 -15.08 18.91 -5.93
CA THR A 28 -15.54 18.23 -7.16
C THR A 28 -15.10 16.77 -7.20
N LYS A 29 -13.87 16.46 -6.77
CA LYS A 29 -13.37 15.09 -6.73
C LYS A 29 -14.04 14.24 -5.66
N ALA A 30 -14.41 14.83 -4.52
CA ALA A 30 -15.23 14.16 -3.51
C ALA A 30 -16.65 13.86 -4.05
N ALA A 31 -17.24 14.79 -4.80
CA ALA A 31 -18.54 14.60 -5.45
C ALA A 31 -18.51 13.43 -6.44
N ILE A 32 -17.44 13.29 -7.24
CA ILE A 32 -17.25 12.14 -8.14
C ILE A 32 -17.24 10.81 -7.37
N VAL A 33 -16.65 10.77 -6.18
CA VAL A 33 -16.62 9.55 -5.36
C VAL A 33 -18.01 9.22 -4.82
N GLY A 34 -18.77 10.22 -4.36
CA GLY A 34 -20.18 10.05 -3.98
C GLY A 34 -21.02 9.54 -5.15
N PHE A 35 -20.91 10.19 -6.30
CA PHE A 35 -21.58 9.82 -7.56
C PHE A 35 -21.27 8.38 -7.97
N THR A 36 -20.00 7.96 -7.90
CA THR A 36 -19.56 6.60 -8.22
C THR A 36 -20.28 5.57 -7.35
N LYS A 37 -20.35 5.81 -6.03
CA LYS A 37 -20.98 4.88 -5.07
C LYS A 37 -22.49 4.75 -5.32
N ASP A 38 -23.17 5.87 -5.56
CA ASP A 38 -24.60 5.87 -5.79
C ASP A 38 -24.98 5.28 -7.15
N LEU A 39 -24.21 5.61 -8.19
CA LEU A 39 -24.41 5.06 -9.53
C LEU A 39 -24.14 3.54 -9.55
N ALA A 40 -23.12 3.07 -8.82
CA ALA A 40 -22.85 1.64 -8.67
C ALA A 40 -24.08 0.89 -8.14
N ARG A 41 -24.74 1.41 -7.09
CA ARG A 41 -25.95 0.77 -6.54
C ARG A 41 -27.08 0.72 -7.56
N LYS A 42 -27.29 1.79 -8.32
CA LYS A 42 -28.36 1.87 -9.34
C LYS A 42 -28.14 0.95 -10.54
N LEU A 43 -26.88 0.67 -10.88
CA LEU A 43 -26.52 -0.06 -12.10
C LEU A 43 -26.13 -1.52 -11.84
N LEU A 44 -25.89 -1.91 -10.58
CA LEU A 44 -25.48 -3.27 -10.23
C LEU A 44 -26.52 -4.33 -10.63
N GLU A 45 -27.81 -4.05 -10.48
CA GLU A 45 -28.89 -4.96 -10.91
C GLU A 45 -28.91 -5.19 -12.42
N LYS A 46 -28.38 -4.23 -13.19
CA LYS A 46 -28.20 -4.35 -14.65
C LYS A 46 -26.88 -5.07 -15.02
N GLY A 47 -26.13 -5.54 -14.03
CA GLY A 47 -24.82 -6.17 -14.19
C GLY A 47 -23.76 -5.19 -14.70
N ILE A 48 -23.86 -3.92 -14.34
CA ILE A 48 -22.87 -2.90 -14.69
C ILE A 48 -22.15 -2.46 -13.41
N HIS A 49 -20.83 -2.54 -13.41
CA HIS A 49 -20.04 -2.07 -12.28
C HIS A 49 -19.55 -0.65 -12.53
N VAL A 50 -19.45 0.11 -11.43
CA VAL A 50 -19.02 1.51 -11.47
C VAL A 50 -17.98 1.71 -10.39
N ASN A 51 -16.76 2.05 -10.78
CA ASN A 51 -15.64 2.25 -9.88
C ASN A 51 -14.95 3.59 -10.16
N CYS A 52 -14.01 3.95 -9.30
CA CYS A 52 -13.25 5.19 -9.42
C CYS A 52 -11.78 4.93 -9.11
N VAL A 53 -10.89 5.49 -9.91
CA VAL A 53 -9.44 5.54 -9.63
C VAL A 53 -9.14 6.94 -9.12
N ALA A 54 -8.41 7.05 -8.01
CA ALA A 54 -7.92 8.31 -7.44
C ALA A 54 -6.40 8.41 -7.62
N PRO A 55 -5.93 9.03 -8.71
CA PRO A 55 -4.53 9.38 -8.88
C PRO A 55 -4.05 10.35 -7.81
N GLU A 56 -2.77 10.20 -7.45
CA GLU A 56 -1.99 11.28 -6.86
C GLU A 56 -1.33 12.14 -7.96
N SER A 57 -0.12 12.64 -7.72
CA SER A 57 0.66 13.40 -8.68
C SER A 57 1.16 12.52 -9.83
N VAL A 58 0.46 12.60 -10.95
CA VAL A 58 0.84 11.96 -12.22
C VAL A 58 1.41 13.01 -13.18
N TRP A 59 2.58 12.70 -13.74
CA TRP A 59 3.20 13.55 -14.75
C TRP A 59 2.41 13.50 -16.05
N THR A 60 1.76 14.61 -16.41
CA THR A 60 0.90 14.73 -17.59
C THR A 60 1.14 16.06 -18.30
N PRO A 61 0.77 16.19 -19.58
CA PRO A 61 0.83 17.48 -20.28
C PRO A 61 0.07 18.59 -19.53
N LEU A 62 -1.01 18.25 -18.83
CA LEU A 62 -1.77 19.21 -18.02
C LEU A 62 -0.92 19.79 -16.89
N VAL A 63 -0.19 18.95 -16.14
CA VAL A 63 0.71 19.42 -15.07
C VAL A 63 1.76 20.38 -15.63
N VAL A 64 2.35 20.05 -16.78
CA VAL A 64 3.35 20.91 -17.45
C VAL A 64 2.75 22.28 -17.80
N ALA A 65 1.49 22.32 -18.25
CA ALA A 65 0.79 23.56 -18.60
C ALA A 65 0.25 24.34 -17.39
N SER A 66 -0.03 23.69 -16.26
CA SER A 66 -0.69 24.29 -15.11
C SER A 66 0.26 24.94 -14.09
N PHE A 67 1.55 24.58 -14.07
CA PHE A 67 2.50 25.06 -13.04
C PHE A 67 3.72 25.77 -13.63
N SER A 68 4.36 26.63 -12.83
CA SER A 68 5.62 27.28 -13.19
C SER A 68 6.74 26.26 -13.42
N LYS A 69 7.80 26.64 -14.14
CA LYS A 69 8.99 25.79 -14.32
C LYS A 69 9.60 25.35 -12.99
N GLU A 70 9.63 26.22 -11.97
CA GLU A 70 10.14 25.83 -10.65
C GLU A 70 9.24 24.78 -9.98
N LYS A 71 7.92 24.98 -9.95
CA LYS A 71 6.98 23.98 -9.39
C LYS A 71 7.06 22.65 -10.14
N ASN A 72 7.12 22.68 -11.47
CA ASN A 72 7.27 21.49 -12.31
C ASN A 72 8.58 20.73 -12.01
N SER A 73 9.70 21.44 -11.78
CA SER A 73 10.98 20.80 -11.44
C SER A 73 10.97 20.07 -10.09
N GLN A 74 10.06 20.46 -9.20
CA GLN A 74 9.93 19.89 -7.85
C GLN A 74 8.74 18.94 -7.71
N PHE A 75 7.91 18.81 -8.76
CA PHE A 75 6.68 18.03 -8.71
C PHE A 75 6.97 16.57 -8.37
N GLY A 76 6.39 16.08 -7.27
CA GLY A 76 6.57 14.72 -6.77
C GLY A 76 7.90 14.41 -6.07
N SER A 77 8.76 15.41 -5.83
CA SER A 77 10.01 15.24 -5.08
C SER A 77 9.81 14.96 -3.58
N ASN A 78 8.63 15.30 -3.05
CA ASN A 78 8.22 15.09 -1.67
C ASN A 78 7.81 13.63 -1.36
N TYR A 79 7.47 12.83 -2.37
CA TYR A 79 7.12 11.41 -2.20
C TYR A 79 8.29 10.54 -1.79
N LEU A 80 8.00 9.36 -1.23
CA LEU A 80 9.02 8.36 -0.92
C LEU A 80 9.80 7.91 -2.16
N ILE A 81 9.11 7.73 -3.29
CA ILE A 81 9.71 7.33 -4.59
C ILE A 81 10.42 8.52 -5.29
N LYS A 82 10.39 9.73 -4.72
CA LYS A 82 11.12 10.93 -5.18
C LYS A 82 10.88 11.38 -6.62
N ARG A 83 9.76 10.97 -7.21
CA ARG A 83 9.30 11.39 -8.55
C ARG A 83 7.78 11.30 -8.63
N PRO A 84 7.13 11.99 -9.58
CA PRO A 84 5.73 11.77 -9.86
C PRO A 84 5.53 10.40 -10.53
N ALA A 85 4.30 9.89 -10.45
CA ALA A 85 3.89 8.71 -11.20
C ALA A 85 3.82 9.03 -12.71
N GLN A 86 4.10 8.03 -13.54
CA GLN A 86 3.87 8.10 -14.98
C GLN A 86 2.48 7.54 -15.30
N PRO A 87 1.79 8.02 -16.36
CA PRO A 87 0.47 7.52 -16.74
C PRO A 87 0.43 5.99 -16.93
N ARG A 88 1.52 5.41 -17.44
CA ARG A 88 1.68 3.95 -17.61
C ARG A 88 1.57 3.19 -16.28
N GLU A 89 1.98 3.79 -15.17
CA GLU A 89 1.91 3.15 -13.85
C GLU A 89 0.47 3.10 -13.30
N LEU A 90 -0.42 3.94 -13.83
CA LEU A 90 -1.85 3.90 -13.50
C LEU A 90 -2.64 2.97 -14.41
N ALA A 91 -2.19 2.75 -15.65
CA ALA A 91 -2.89 1.91 -16.61
C ALA A 91 -3.33 0.54 -16.05
N PRO A 92 -2.51 -0.20 -15.25
CA PRO A 92 -2.94 -1.47 -14.67
C PRO A 92 -4.17 -1.36 -13.77
N ALA A 93 -4.34 -0.26 -13.04
CA ALA A 93 -5.51 -0.02 -12.20
C ALA A 93 -6.79 0.12 -13.04
N PHE A 94 -6.70 0.83 -14.17
CA PHE A 94 -7.81 0.96 -15.12
C PHE A 94 -8.11 -0.37 -15.82
N VAL A 95 -7.07 -1.08 -16.27
CA VAL A 95 -7.23 -2.40 -16.91
C VAL A 95 -7.89 -3.40 -15.97
N PHE A 96 -7.44 -3.47 -14.71
CA PHE A 96 -8.06 -4.33 -13.69
C PHE A 96 -9.55 -4.02 -13.54
N LEU A 97 -9.92 -2.75 -13.37
CA LEU A 97 -11.31 -2.36 -13.18
C LEU A 97 -12.16 -2.55 -14.45
N ALA A 98 -11.58 -2.40 -15.63
CA ALA A 98 -12.26 -2.62 -16.91
C ALA A 98 -12.40 -4.11 -17.25
N CYS A 99 -11.62 -4.97 -16.60
CA CYS A 99 -11.63 -6.40 -16.81
C CYS A 99 -12.67 -7.06 -15.92
N GLY A 100 -13.91 -7.19 -16.43
CA GLY A 100 -15.03 -7.75 -15.68
C GLY A 100 -14.81 -9.19 -15.16
N VAL A 101 -13.80 -9.93 -15.62
CA VAL A 101 -13.41 -11.22 -15.01
C VAL A 101 -12.54 -11.04 -13.76
N ASP A 102 -11.63 -10.06 -13.76
CA ASP A 102 -10.72 -9.77 -12.64
C ASP A 102 -11.41 -8.92 -11.56
N SER A 103 -12.31 -8.03 -11.98
CA SER A 103 -13.06 -7.09 -11.12
C SER A 103 -14.53 -7.47 -10.92
N SER A 104 -14.94 -8.70 -11.26
CA SER A 104 -16.35 -9.17 -11.24
C SER A 104 -17.10 -8.92 -9.93
N TYR A 105 -16.38 -8.78 -8.81
CA TYR A 105 -16.92 -8.53 -7.47
C TYR A 105 -16.58 -7.13 -6.92
N VAL A 106 -16.13 -6.22 -7.78
CA VAL A 106 -15.67 -4.88 -7.43
C VAL A 106 -16.59 -3.85 -8.05
N SER A 107 -17.44 -3.23 -7.23
CA SER A 107 -18.29 -2.11 -7.65
C SER A 107 -18.46 -1.10 -6.52
N GLY A 108 -18.61 0.18 -6.87
CA GLY A 108 -18.70 1.32 -5.97
C GLY A 108 -17.40 1.60 -5.20
N LYS A 109 -16.25 1.12 -5.71
CA LYS A 109 -14.97 1.25 -5.01
C LYS A 109 -14.14 2.42 -5.54
N LEU A 110 -13.38 3.00 -4.62
CA LEU A 110 -12.34 3.98 -4.90
C LEU A 110 -10.99 3.27 -4.74
N LEU A 111 -10.24 3.19 -5.82
CA LEU A 111 -8.88 2.66 -5.83
C LEU A 111 -7.91 3.85 -5.80
N ALA A 112 -7.23 4.03 -4.68
CA ALA A 112 -6.16 5.02 -4.55
C ALA A 112 -4.92 4.53 -5.31
N ALA A 113 -4.40 5.38 -6.19
CA ALA A 113 -3.17 5.16 -6.95
C ALA A 113 -2.15 6.24 -6.53
N ASP A 114 -1.65 6.09 -5.31
CA ASP A 114 -0.80 7.05 -4.60
C ASP A 114 0.48 6.42 -4.06
N CYS A 115 1.47 7.27 -3.78
CA CYS A 115 2.71 6.88 -3.12
C CYS A 115 2.87 7.74 -1.86
N PHE A 116 2.79 7.12 -0.68
CA PHE A 116 2.85 7.81 0.61
C PHE A 116 3.86 8.98 0.62
N SER A 117 3.34 10.18 0.87
CA SER A 117 4.16 11.36 1.12
C SER A 117 4.79 11.25 2.51
N ILE A 118 6.03 11.74 2.67
CA ILE A 118 6.74 11.66 3.95
C ILE A 118 6.09 12.61 4.97
N LYS A 119 5.21 12.06 5.81
CA LYS A 119 4.82 12.62 7.11
C LYS A 119 5.26 11.59 8.18
N PHE A 120 6.42 11.83 8.79
CA PHE A 120 7.11 11.07 9.86
C PHE A 120 6.63 9.62 10.19
N SER A 121 7.37 8.66 9.62
CA SER A 121 7.90 7.35 10.10
C SER A 121 7.12 6.44 11.08
N PHE A 122 6.72 5.27 10.57
CA PHE A 122 7.29 3.97 11.00
C PHE A 122 7.46 3.09 9.75
N GLY A 123 8.72 2.87 9.34
CA GLY A 123 9.07 2.18 8.11
C GLY A 123 9.56 0.75 8.34
N PHE A 124 9.06 -0.18 7.54
CA PHE A 124 9.76 -1.42 7.17
C PHE A 124 9.71 -1.52 5.65
N GLU A 125 10.87 -1.52 5.00
CA GLU A 125 11.01 -1.89 3.59
C GLU A 125 11.38 -3.39 3.51
N LEU A 126 10.64 -4.12 2.69
CA LEU A 126 11.01 -5.48 2.28
C LEU A 126 11.10 -5.53 0.76
N HIS A 127 12.31 -5.75 0.27
CA HIS A 127 12.54 -6.20 -1.10
C HIS A 127 12.05 -7.64 -1.26
N THR A 128 11.50 -7.92 -2.45
CA THR A 128 11.33 -9.23 -3.12
C THR A 128 9.89 -9.76 -3.26
N LYS A 129 9.58 -10.16 -4.52
CA LYS A 129 8.45 -10.91 -5.10
C LYS A 129 7.27 -11.24 -4.15
N PHE A 130 6.16 -10.52 -4.36
CA PHE A 130 4.82 -10.69 -3.76
C PHE A 130 4.81 -10.95 -2.25
N ILE A 131 4.95 -9.88 -1.47
CA ILE A 131 4.73 -9.89 -0.02
C ILE A 131 3.33 -9.32 0.23
N PHE A 132 2.43 -10.14 0.76
CA PHE A 132 1.08 -9.74 1.12
C PHE A 132 1.04 -9.22 2.57
N PHE A 133 0.67 -7.95 2.76
CA PHE A 133 0.51 -7.31 4.06
C PHE A 133 -0.97 -7.33 4.45
N LEU A 134 -1.31 -7.96 5.58
CA LEU A 134 -2.71 -8.14 5.98
C LEU A 134 -3.13 -7.20 7.11
N TYR A 135 -3.84 -6.13 6.76
CA TYR A 135 -4.70 -5.38 7.68
C TYR A 135 -6.19 -5.82 7.62
N TYR A 136 -6.54 -6.75 6.72
CA TYR A 136 -7.93 -7.17 6.49
C TYR A 136 -8.37 -8.27 7.45
N ARG A 137 -9.42 -7.98 8.24
CA ARG A 137 -10.07 -8.87 9.23
C ARG A 137 -10.96 -9.97 8.62
N ARG A 138 -10.93 -10.22 7.30
CA ARG A 138 -11.79 -11.21 6.64
C ARG A 138 -10.93 -12.17 5.81
N GLY A 139 -11.12 -13.47 6.02
CA GLY A 139 -10.32 -14.53 5.41
C GLY A 139 -10.54 -14.61 3.90
N ILE A 140 -9.53 -14.20 3.13
CA ILE A 140 -9.51 -14.22 1.67
C ILE A 140 -8.51 -15.30 1.25
N ASP A 141 -8.99 -16.43 0.72
CA ASP A 141 -8.09 -17.47 0.22
C ASP A 141 -7.49 -17.03 -1.12
N ILE A 142 -6.17 -16.84 -1.17
CA ILE A 142 -5.45 -16.43 -2.38
C ILE A 142 -4.62 -17.63 -2.82
N ALA A 143 -4.88 -18.14 -4.02
CA ALA A 143 -4.12 -19.26 -4.57
C ALA A 143 -2.63 -18.91 -4.74
N ASN A 144 -1.75 -19.86 -4.41
CA ASN A 144 -0.30 -19.80 -4.64
C ASN A 144 0.48 -18.74 -3.84
N ILE A 145 0.09 -18.47 -2.60
CA ILE A 145 0.98 -17.74 -1.69
C ILE A 145 2.07 -18.68 -1.16
N ASP A 146 3.34 -18.26 -1.22
CA ASP A 146 4.53 -18.98 -0.71
C ASP A 146 5.02 -18.50 0.67
N CYS A 147 4.75 -17.24 1.03
CA CYS A 147 5.10 -16.68 2.34
C CYS A 147 4.02 -15.74 2.87
N VAL A 148 3.69 -15.82 4.17
CA VAL A 148 2.81 -14.87 4.88
C VAL A 148 3.61 -14.23 6.01
N ILE A 149 3.59 -12.89 6.09
CA ILE A 149 4.25 -12.14 7.17
C ILE A 149 3.17 -11.52 8.06
N LEU A 150 3.21 -11.83 9.36
CA LEU A 150 2.26 -11.33 10.36
C LEU A 150 2.96 -10.39 11.34
N TYR A 151 2.52 -9.13 11.37
CA TYR A 151 3.06 -8.08 12.25
C TYR A 151 2.35 -8.03 13.60
N ASP A 152 1.04 -8.29 13.63
CA ASP A 152 0.24 -8.21 14.84
C ASP A 152 -0.08 -9.61 15.37
N LEU A 153 0.40 -9.90 16.58
CA LEU A 153 0.22 -11.19 17.21
C LEU A 153 -1.23 -11.37 17.71
N PRO A 154 -1.99 -12.34 17.18
CA PRO A 154 -3.35 -12.58 17.59
C PRO A 154 -3.43 -13.11 19.02
N LYS A 155 -4.49 -12.70 19.75
CA LYS A 155 -4.70 -13.07 21.15
C LYS A 155 -4.92 -14.57 21.40
N ASN A 156 -5.27 -15.35 20.37
CA ASN A 156 -5.51 -16.79 20.49
C ASN A 156 -5.07 -17.58 19.25
N ILE A 157 -4.80 -18.88 19.46
CA ILE A 157 -4.29 -19.76 18.40
C ILE A 157 -5.29 -19.94 17.25
N ARG A 158 -6.59 -19.95 17.54
CA ARG A 158 -7.63 -20.11 16.52
C ARG A 158 -7.59 -18.93 15.54
N THR A 159 -7.50 -17.70 16.06
CA THR A 159 -7.35 -16.48 15.25
C THR A 159 -6.02 -16.47 14.52
N TYR A 160 -4.95 -16.94 15.16
CA TYR A 160 -3.65 -17.11 14.49
C TYR A 160 -3.74 -18.05 13.29
N ALA A 161 -4.27 -19.26 13.48
CA ALA A 161 -4.49 -20.24 12.41
C ALA A 161 -5.44 -19.69 11.33
N HIS A 162 -6.47 -18.93 11.69
CA HIS A 162 -7.33 -18.25 10.73
C HIS A 162 -6.57 -17.17 9.94
N ARG A 163 -5.69 -16.38 10.57
CA ARG A 163 -4.93 -15.33 9.86
C ARG A 163 -3.90 -15.91 8.89
N ILE A 164 -3.20 -16.99 9.27
CA ILE A 164 -2.21 -17.63 8.38
C ILE A 164 -2.83 -18.62 7.39
N GLY A 165 -3.99 -19.22 7.73
CA GLY A 165 -4.60 -20.31 6.99
C GLY A 165 -5.77 -19.90 6.10
N ARG A 166 -6.54 -18.86 6.47
CA ARG A 166 -7.63 -18.33 5.61
C ARG A 166 -7.19 -17.20 4.69
N THR A 167 -5.96 -16.71 4.82
CA THR A 167 -5.45 -15.63 3.97
C THR A 167 -4.19 -15.98 3.20
N ALA A 168 -4.05 -17.24 2.82
CA ALA A 168 -2.99 -17.62 1.89
C ALA A 168 -3.08 -19.03 1.33
N ARG A 169 -3.62 -20.02 2.04
CA ARG A 169 -3.40 -21.41 1.68
C ARG A 169 -4.45 -22.31 2.35
N ALA A 170 -5.69 -22.31 1.88
CA ALA A 170 -6.64 -23.33 2.30
C ALA A 170 -6.12 -24.73 1.92
N GLY A 171 -5.57 -25.45 2.89
CA GLY A 171 -5.06 -26.82 2.73
C GLY A 171 -3.67 -26.97 2.09
N LYS A 172 -3.03 -25.89 1.61
CA LYS A 172 -1.69 -25.94 0.99
C LYS A 172 -0.57 -25.65 2.00
N HIS A 173 0.61 -26.27 1.83
CA HIS A 173 1.77 -26.01 2.69
C HIS A 173 2.47 -24.69 2.35
N GLY A 174 3.14 -24.09 3.35
CA GLY A 174 3.66 -22.74 3.21
C GLY A 174 4.49 -22.21 4.37
N ARG A 175 5.25 -21.13 4.12
CA ARG A 175 6.02 -20.43 5.17
C ARG A 175 5.20 -19.28 5.75
N SER A 176 5.12 -19.20 7.08
CA SER A 176 4.62 -18.03 7.80
C SER A 176 5.72 -17.47 8.70
N ILE A 177 5.98 -16.17 8.61
CA ILE A 177 6.88 -15.43 9.48
C ILE A 177 6.02 -14.53 10.37
N THR A 178 6.17 -14.62 11.68
CA THR A 178 5.43 -13.79 12.64
C THR A 178 6.44 -12.97 13.42
N ILE A 179 6.29 -11.66 13.39
CA ILE A 179 7.10 -10.74 14.18
C ILE A 179 6.45 -10.65 15.57
N VAL A 180 7.25 -10.86 16.61
CA VAL A 180 6.77 -10.90 17.99
C VAL A 180 7.72 -10.09 18.87
N GLU A 181 7.17 -9.19 19.66
CA GLU A 181 7.89 -8.45 20.70
C GLU A 181 8.42 -9.42 21.78
N LYS A 182 9.56 -9.07 22.39
CA LYS A 182 10.26 -9.95 23.34
C LYS A 182 9.36 -10.33 24.53
N GLU A 183 8.53 -9.40 24.99
CA GLU A 183 7.59 -9.58 26.11
C GLU A 183 6.50 -10.62 25.79
N ARG A 184 6.12 -10.74 24.51
CA ARG A 184 5.03 -11.63 24.06
C ARG A 184 5.54 -12.98 23.54
N LEU A 185 6.86 -13.19 23.48
CA LEU A 185 7.48 -14.39 22.92
C LEU A 185 7.11 -15.66 23.69
N THR A 186 7.05 -15.61 25.03
CA THR A 186 6.72 -16.77 25.87
C THR A 186 5.28 -17.23 25.62
N MET A 187 4.35 -16.28 25.59
CA MET A 187 2.95 -16.55 25.26
C MET A 187 2.80 -17.12 23.85
N PHE A 188 3.52 -16.56 22.87
CA PHE A 188 3.50 -17.05 21.49
C PHE A 188 4.04 -18.48 21.38
N ARG A 189 5.16 -18.78 22.04
CA ARG A 189 5.76 -20.13 22.07
C ARG A 189 4.80 -21.16 22.67
N ALA A 190 4.14 -20.81 23.78
CA ALA A 190 3.12 -21.67 24.38
C ALA A 190 1.96 -21.93 23.41
N THR A 191 1.47 -20.87 22.75
CA THR A 191 0.36 -20.92 21.79
C THR A 191 0.69 -21.78 20.56
N ILE A 192 1.90 -21.64 19.99
CA ILE A 192 2.34 -22.41 18.82
C ILE A 192 2.62 -23.87 19.16
N LYS A 193 3.13 -24.17 20.36
CA LYS A 193 3.37 -25.55 20.80
C LYS A 193 2.08 -26.38 20.82
N THR A 194 0.93 -25.75 21.08
CA THR A 194 -0.40 -26.38 21.01
C THR A 194 -0.80 -26.75 19.57
N TYR A 195 -0.30 -26.02 18.56
CA TYR A 195 -0.68 -26.20 17.15
C TYR A 195 0.33 -27.01 16.32
N ARG A 196 1.63 -26.94 16.67
CA ARG A 196 2.71 -27.57 15.91
C ARG A 196 3.59 -28.44 16.81
N ARG A 197 3.80 -29.70 16.43
CA ARG A 197 4.68 -30.66 17.14
C ARG A 197 6.18 -30.37 16.98
N ASN A 198 6.60 -29.64 15.94
CA ASN A 198 8.01 -29.41 15.63
C ASN A 198 8.57 -28.15 16.31
N LYS A 199 9.85 -28.22 16.73
CA LYS A 199 10.61 -27.07 17.27
C LYS A 199 10.62 -25.91 16.27
N LEU A 200 10.31 -24.71 16.74
CA LEU A 200 10.53 -23.48 15.98
C LEU A 200 12.03 -23.28 15.75
N LYS A 201 12.44 -23.06 14.49
CA LYS A 201 13.82 -22.72 14.18
C LYS A 201 14.09 -21.30 14.69
N HIS A 202 15.01 -21.17 15.64
CA HIS A 202 15.51 -19.86 16.05
C HIS A 202 16.50 -19.38 14.99
N MET A 203 16.31 -18.17 14.48
CA MET A 203 17.34 -17.48 13.70
C MET A 203 17.80 -16.31 14.55
N ASN A 204 19.05 -16.38 15.02
CA ASN A 204 19.71 -15.21 15.57
C ASN A 204 20.08 -14.34 14.39
N ILE A 205 19.52 -13.15 14.33
CA ILE A 205 19.92 -12.13 13.37
C ILE A 205 20.90 -11.23 14.10
N THR A 206 22.17 -11.27 13.72
CA THR A 206 23.24 -10.43 14.29
C THR A 206 23.52 -9.23 13.40
N LYS A 207 24.33 -8.29 13.89
CA LYS A 207 24.76 -7.15 13.06
C LYS A 207 25.64 -7.63 11.90
N GLU A 208 26.34 -8.75 12.04
CA GLU A 208 27.15 -9.33 10.97
C GLU A 208 26.30 -9.81 9.79
N ASP A 209 25.07 -10.30 10.04
CA ASP A 209 24.13 -10.69 8.99
C ASP A 209 23.72 -9.51 8.09
N PHE A 210 23.87 -8.29 8.60
CA PHE A 210 23.61 -7.04 7.88
C PHE A 210 24.88 -6.32 7.43
N SER A 211 26.05 -6.97 7.54
CA SER A 211 27.34 -6.39 7.14
C SER A 211 27.35 -5.90 5.70
N TYR A 212 26.67 -6.61 4.79
CA TYR A 212 26.51 -6.22 3.39
C TYR A 212 25.72 -4.92 3.21
N MET A 213 24.82 -4.59 4.14
CA MET A 213 24.04 -3.34 4.13
C MET A 213 24.73 -2.21 4.91
N LEU A 214 25.77 -2.53 5.69
CA LEU A 214 26.37 -1.58 6.63
C LEU A 214 27.00 -0.39 5.90
N ASN A 215 27.64 -0.63 4.77
CA ASN A 215 28.20 0.41 3.91
C ASN A 215 27.12 1.31 3.31
N ASP A 216 26.01 0.74 2.84
CA ASP A 216 24.91 1.51 2.27
C ASP A 216 24.19 2.32 3.36
N TYR A 217 24.07 1.76 4.56
CA TYR A 217 23.50 2.43 5.71
C TYR A 217 24.39 3.57 6.23
N GLN A 218 25.71 3.37 6.27
CA GLN A 218 26.68 4.42 6.61
C GLN A 218 26.67 5.56 5.58
N LYS A 219 26.65 5.24 4.29
CA LYS A 219 26.49 6.24 3.22
C LYS A 219 25.17 7.00 3.37
N ALA A 220 24.07 6.31 3.68
CA ALA A 220 22.78 6.95 3.91
C ALA A 220 22.82 7.91 5.13
N LEU A 221 23.49 7.53 6.22
CA LEU A 221 23.69 8.36 7.41
C LEU A 221 24.59 9.57 7.14
N GLU A 222 25.67 9.43 6.36
CA GLU A 222 26.53 10.55 5.94
C GLU A 222 25.81 11.55 5.03
N ILE A 223 24.99 11.03 4.09
CA ILE A 223 24.13 11.88 3.25
C ILE A 223 23.10 12.61 4.11
N PHE A 224 22.59 11.96 5.16
CA PHE A 224 21.63 12.56 6.08
C PHE A 224 22.27 13.67 6.93
N SER A 225 23.43 13.42 7.55
CA SER A 225 24.15 14.39 8.40
C SER A 225 24.68 15.59 7.62
N SER A 226 25.21 15.36 6.41
CA SER A 226 25.68 16.44 5.52
C SER A 226 24.54 17.32 5.00
N LYS A 227 23.34 16.76 4.79
CA LYS A 227 22.13 17.53 4.48
C LYS A 227 21.63 18.34 5.68
N GLU A 228 21.72 17.81 6.90
CA GLU A 228 21.39 18.57 8.12
C GLU A 228 22.35 19.74 8.35
N GLN A 229 23.66 19.53 8.19
CA GLN A 229 24.66 20.60 8.33
C GLN A 229 24.47 21.69 7.26
N LYS A 230 24.23 21.32 6.00
CA LYS A 230 23.92 22.28 4.93
C LYS A 230 22.61 23.05 5.18
N LYS A 231 21.61 22.44 5.83
CA LYS A 231 20.39 23.12 6.27
C LYS A 231 20.63 24.11 7.41
N LYS A 232 21.53 23.80 8.36
CA LYS A 232 21.91 24.72 9.45
C LYS A 232 22.70 25.93 8.93
N LEU A 233 23.65 25.72 8.01
CA LEU A 233 24.42 26.81 7.37
C LEU A 233 23.58 27.75 6.50
N LYS A 234 22.49 27.27 5.88
CA LYS A 234 21.54 28.10 5.11
C LYS A 234 20.53 28.86 5.97
N LYS A 235 20.40 28.55 7.27
CA LYS A 235 19.52 29.26 8.22
C LYS A 235 20.22 30.43 8.93
N ASN A 236 21.55 30.50 8.87
CA ASN A 236 22.37 31.54 9.51
C ASN A 236 22.99 32.53 8.50
N LYS A 237 22.52 32.53 7.25
CA LYS A 237 22.75 33.56 6.23
C LYS A 237 21.41 34.14 5.83
#